data_AF-A0A7W0VKQ1-F1
#
_entry.id   AF-A0A7W0VKQ1-F1
#
_cell.length_a   1.000
_cell.length_b   1.000
_cell.length_c   1.000
_cell.angle_alpha   90.00
_cell.angle_beta   90.00
_cell.angle_gamma   90.00
#
_symmetry.space_group_name_H-M   'P 1'
#
loop_
_entity.id
_entity.type
_entity.pdbx_description
1 polymer ?
#
loop_
_entity_poly.entity_id
_entity_poly.type
_entity_poly.pdbx_seq_one_letter_code
_entity_poly.pdbx_strand_id
1 'polypeptide(L)'
;MRRLAIALLFAACTSEPDSVVEVGYVEYVGEPAVIEAPSSATTGVPLLVNVRTYGGGCVELESTAVTVTGDGVDITPYDRRQTGENQACILILKYLAHEASVVFDMPGTKTLRIQGRRWHRDGDELVEHSRTIAVH
;
A
#
# COMPACT_ATOMS: atom_id res chain seq x y z
N MET A 1 -46.03 -25.60 -36.99
CA MET A 1 -44.79 -26.18 -36.38
C MET A 1 -43.90 -25.02 -35.95
N ARG A 2 -43.89 -24.69 -34.65
CA ARG A 2 -43.23 -23.51 -34.08
C ARG A 2 -41.86 -23.96 -33.55
N ARG A 3 -40.77 -23.60 -34.22
CA ARG A 3 -39.40 -23.97 -33.82
C ARG A 3 -38.99 -23.10 -32.62
N LEU A 4 -38.78 -23.73 -31.46
CA LEU A 4 -38.15 -23.10 -30.31
C LEU A 4 -36.67 -22.82 -30.64
N ALA A 5 -36.27 -21.55 -30.60
CA ALA A 5 -34.86 -21.17 -30.59
C ALA A 5 -34.35 -21.23 -29.14
N ILE A 6 -33.44 -22.14 -28.86
CA ILE A 6 -32.71 -22.21 -27.57
C ILE A 6 -31.51 -21.27 -27.69
N ALA A 7 -31.53 -20.19 -26.92
CA ALA A 7 -30.39 -19.30 -26.75
C ALA A 7 -29.46 -19.89 -25.68
N LEU A 8 -28.29 -20.41 -26.08
CA LEU A 8 -27.20 -20.73 -25.16
C LEU A 8 -26.58 -19.41 -24.66
N LEU A 9 -26.82 -19.06 -23.40
CA LEU A 9 -26.01 -18.07 -22.69
C LEU A 9 -24.69 -18.72 -22.27
N PHE A 10 -23.59 -18.41 -22.98
CA PHE A 10 -22.25 -18.64 -22.46
C PHE A 10 -21.99 -17.62 -21.35
N ALA A 11 -22.19 -18.03 -20.10
CA ALA A 11 -21.62 -17.34 -18.95
C ALA A 11 -20.10 -17.50 -19.02
N ALA A 12 -19.40 -16.51 -19.57
CA ALA A 12 -17.95 -16.47 -19.50
C ALA A 12 -17.55 -16.20 -18.04
N CYS A 13 -17.23 -17.26 -17.29
CA CYS A 13 -16.51 -17.13 -16.03
C CYS A 13 -15.10 -16.63 -16.34
N THR A 14 -14.87 -15.33 -16.23
CA THR A 14 -13.52 -14.78 -16.20
C THR A 14 -12.96 -15.05 -14.80
N SER A 15 -12.12 -16.07 -14.64
CA SER A 15 -11.33 -16.21 -13.41
C SER A 15 -10.30 -15.09 -13.39
N GLU A 16 -10.41 -14.17 -12.43
CA GLU A 16 -9.32 -13.22 -12.17
C GLU A 16 -8.05 -14.00 -11.78
N PRO A 17 -6.86 -13.56 -12.19
CA PRO A 17 -5.63 -14.19 -11.74
C PRO A 17 -5.54 -14.13 -10.22
N ASP A 18 -5.11 -15.24 -9.61
CA ASP A 18 -4.94 -15.32 -8.16
C ASP A 18 -3.98 -14.22 -7.69
N SER A 19 -4.39 -13.44 -6.70
CA SER A 19 -3.56 -12.39 -6.11
C SER A 19 -3.67 -12.37 -4.59
N VAL A 20 -2.64 -11.84 -3.94
CA VAL A 20 -2.60 -11.57 -2.50
C VAL A 20 -2.38 -10.09 -2.27
N VAL A 21 -3.10 -9.52 -1.31
CA VAL A 21 -2.86 -8.16 -0.79
C VAL A 21 -2.04 -8.30 0.49
N GLU A 22 -0.92 -7.59 0.54
CA GLU A 22 0.07 -7.70 1.60
C GLU A 22 0.69 -6.33 1.90
N VAL A 23 1.23 -6.14 3.10
CA VAL A 23 1.91 -4.88 3.48
C VAL A 23 3.05 -4.61 2.50
N GLY A 24 3.18 -3.40 1.98
CA GLY A 24 4.21 -3.11 0.97
C GLY A 24 5.63 -3.15 1.54
N TYR A 25 6.62 -3.42 0.69
CA TYR A 25 8.02 -3.33 1.09
C TYR A 25 8.45 -1.87 1.14
N VAL A 26 8.64 -1.31 2.33
CA VAL A 26 9.16 0.06 2.49
C VAL A 26 10.68 0.09 2.47
N GLU A 27 11.34 -1.05 2.64
CA GLU A 27 12.78 -1.22 2.47
C GLU A 27 13.05 -2.41 1.55
N TYR A 28 14.01 -2.24 0.64
CA TYR A 28 14.45 -3.28 -0.29
C TYR A 28 15.98 -3.35 -0.30
N VAL A 29 16.58 -4.46 -0.74
CA VAL A 29 18.04 -4.68 -0.65
C VAL A 29 18.86 -3.47 -1.14
N GLY A 30 19.52 -2.78 -0.22
CA GLY A 30 20.35 -1.59 -0.51
C GLY A 30 19.57 -0.29 -0.70
N GLU A 31 18.24 -0.33 -0.68
CA GLU A 31 17.32 0.78 -0.88
C GLU A 31 16.60 1.13 0.45
N PRO A 32 16.82 2.33 1.01
CA PRO A 32 16.23 2.72 2.29
C PRO A 32 14.76 3.11 2.13
N ALA A 33 14.04 3.19 3.25
CA ALA A 33 12.68 3.72 3.23
C ALA A 33 12.64 5.19 2.79
N VAL A 34 11.77 5.46 1.80
CA VAL A 34 11.49 6.81 1.30
C VAL A 34 10.10 7.22 1.77
N ILE A 35 10.08 8.09 2.79
CA ILE A 35 8.88 8.63 3.42
C ILE A 35 8.98 10.15 3.39
N GLU A 36 8.05 10.78 2.68
CA GLU A 36 7.95 12.24 2.57
C GLU A 36 6.74 12.70 3.36
N ALA A 37 6.99 13.39 4.46
CA ALA A 37 5.96 13.97 5.32
C ALA A 37 6.45 15.33 5.83
N PRO A 38 5.63 16.40 5.77
CA PRO A 38 5.97 17.65 6.42
C PRO A 38 6.15 17.45 7.93
N SER A 39 7.11 18.15 8.55
CA SER A 39 7.38 18.07 10.00
C SER A 39 6.35 18.82 10.86
N SER A 40 5.42 19.54 10.23
CA SER A 40 4.38 20.33 10.90
C SER A 40 3.07 20.24 10.15
N ALA A 41 1.96 20.31 10.88
CA ALA A 41 0.61 20.33 10.35
C ALA A 41 -0.23 21.43 11.03
N THR A 42 -1.34 21.79 10.39
CA THR A 42 -2.34 22.68 10.98
C THR A 42 -3.57 21.87 11.32
N THR A 43 -4.13 22.09 12.52
CA THR A 43 -5.35 21.42 12.98
C THR A 43 -6.48 21.60 11.95
N GLY A 44 -7.15 20.50 11.60
CA GLY A 44 -8.25 20.49 10.61
C GLY A 44 -7.81 20.62 9.14
N VAL A 45 -6.51 20.77 8.85
CA VAL A 45 -5.97 20.82 7.49
C VAL A 45 -5.35 19.47 7.13
N PRO A 46 -5.61 18.93 5.93
CA PRO A 46 -4.96 17.73 5.44
C PRO A 46 -3.42 17.87 5.38
N LEU A 47 -2.73 16.96 6.07
CA LEU A 47 -1.31 16.69 5.92
C LEU A 47 -1.14 15.53 4.94
N LEU A 48 -0.47 15.78 3.81
CA LEU A 48 -0.15 14.73 2.84
C LEU A 48 1.15 14.02 3.23
N VAL A 49 1.09 12.70 3.25
CA VAL A 49 2.22 11.80 3.50
C VAL A 49 2.37 10.87 2.32
N ASN A 50 3.58 10.83 1.75
CA ASN A 50 3.93 9.89 0.68
C ASN A 50 4.86 8.82 1.22
N VAL A 51 4.53 7.57 0.93
CA VAL A 51 5.34 6.39 1.26
C VAL A 51 5.65 5.65 -0.03
N ARG A 52 6.93 5.40 -0.29
CA ARG A 52 7.33 4.53 -1.40
C ARG A 52 7.38 3.08 -0.93
N THR A 53 6.80 2.20 -1.73
CA THR A 53 7.03 0.75 -1.62
C THR A 53 7.78 0.22 -2.84
N TYR A 54 8.44 -0.92 -2.66
CA TYR A 54 9.24 -1.61 -3.67
C TYR A 54 8.52 -2.87 -4.15
N GLY A 55 8.38 -2.99 -5.48
CA GLY A 55 7.67 -4.10 -6.11
C GLY A 55 8.41 -4.69 -7.31
N GLY A 56 7.92 -5.82 -7.80
CA GLY A 56 8.40 -6.48 -9.01
C GLY A 56 7.44 -6.37 -10.19
N GLY A 57 7.70 -7.11 -11.27
CA GLY A 57 6.82 -7.17 -12.45
C GLY A 57 5.41 -7.70 -12.21
N CYS A 58 5.15 -8.31 -11.04
CA CYS A 58 3.84 -8.84 -10.63
C CYS A 58 3.25 -8.14 -9.42
N VAL A 59 3.88 -7.05 -8.98
CA VAL A 59 3.41 -6.25 -7.86
C VAL A 59 2.78 -4.98 -8.43
N GLU A 60 1.59 -4.66 -7.96
CA GLU A 60 0.87 -3.43 -8.27
C GLU A 60 0.53 -2.71 -6.97
N LEU A 61 0.39 -1.39 -7.08
CA LEU A 61 -0.08 -0.55 -5.98
C LEU A 61 -1.50 -0.96 -5.58
N GLU A 62 -1.75 -1.02 -4.28
CA GLU A 62 -3.07 -1.23 -3.68
C GLU A 62 -3.36 -0.10 -2.67
N SER A 63 -4.33 -0.29 -1.78
CA SER A 63 -4.75 0.71 -0.80
C SER A 63 -3.66 1.15 0.19
N THR A 64 -3.82 2.34 0.77
CA THR A 64 -3.06 2.82 1.93
C THR A 64 -4.02 2.94 3.12
N ALA A 65 -3.83 2.14 4.16
CA ALA A 65 -4.64 2.26 5.37
C ALA A 65 -4.09 3.36 6.27
N VAL A 66 -4.99 4.18 6.82
CA VAL A 66 -4.67 5.25 7.76
C VAL A 66 -5.55 5.08 9.00
N THR A 67 -4.93 4.97 10.16
CA THR A 67 -5.61 4.90 11.45
C THR A 67 -5.14 6.04 12.33
N VAL A 68 -6.02 6.99 12.63
CA VAL A 68 -5.71 8.10 13.53
C VAL A 68 -5.95 7.66 14.97
N THR A 69 -4.97 7.90 15.83
CA THR A 69 -5.00 7.63 17.26
C THR A 69 -4.86 8.94 18.04
N GLY A 70 -5.15 8.93 19.35
CA GLY A 70 -5.06 10.15 20.16
C GLY A 70 -3.64 10.76 20.18
N ASP A 71 -2.62 9.91 20.09
CA ASP A 71 -1.19 10.26 20.14
C ASP A 71 -0.53 10.35 18.75
N GLY A 72 -1.26 10.07 17.67
CA GLY A 72 -0.63 9.98 16.36
C GLY A 72 -1.50 9.46 15.23
N VAL A 73 -0.83 8.86 14.27
CA VAL A 73 -1.43 8.20 13.12
C VAL A 73 -0.55 7.05 12.67
N ASP A 74 -1.17 5.92 12.38
CA ASP A 74 -0.54 4.75 11.83
C ASP A 74 -0.93 4.62 10.35
N ILE A 75 0.08 4.48 9.49
CA ILE A 75 -0.07 4.36 8.04
C ILE A 75 0.50 3.01 7.61
N THR A 76 -0.27 2.24 6.84
CA THR A 76 0.16 0.96 6.28
C THR A 76 -0.11 0.95 4.77
N PRO A 77 0.92 1.07 3.92
CA PRO A 77 0.76 0.84 2.49
C PRO A 77 0.56 -0.66 2.23
N TYR A 78 -0.38 -1.01 1.36
CA TYR A 78 -0.58 -2.37 0.89
C TYR A 78 -0.26 -2.44 -0.60
N ASP A 79 0.41 -3.51 -1.00
CA ASP A 79 0.64 -3.85 -2.39
C ASP A 79 -0.14 -5.12 -2.74
N ARG A 80 -0.51 -5.27 -4.01
CA ARG A 80 -1.10 -6.48 -4.55
C ARG A 80 -0.06 -7.25 -5.35
N ARG A 81 0.16 -8.51 -5.00
CA ARG A 81 1.05 -9.41 -5.73
C ARG A 81 0.26 -10.50 -6.43
N GLN A 82 0.49 -10.67 -7.73
CA GLN A 82 -0.06 -11.79 -8.50
C GLN A 82 0.66 -13.10 -8.12
N THR A 83 -0.10 -14.18 -7.96
CA THR A 83 0.34 -15.48 -7.40
C THR A 83 -0.02 -16.72 -8.23
N GLY A 84 -0.76 -16.57 -9.33
CA GLY A 84 -1.19 -17.71 -10.14
C GLY A 84 -0.04 -18.52 -10.75
N GLU A 85 -0.23 -19.83 -10.88
CA GLU A 85 0.81 -20.79 -11.34
C GLU A 85 1.34 -20.50 -12.76
N ASN A 86 0.55 -19.83 -13.61
CA ASN A 86 0.93 -19.43 -14.97
C ASN A 86 1.35 -17.97 -15.08
N GLN A 87 1.55 -17.27 -13.96
CA GLN A 87 1.93 -15.86 -13.96
C GLN A 87 3.43 -15.71 -14.27
N ALA A 88 3.74 -15.16 -15.43
CA ALA A 88 5.08 -14.69 -15.75
C ALA A 88 5.28 -13.27 -15.19
N CYS A 89 6.32 -13.08 -14.37
CA CYS A 89 6.71 -11.78 -13.82
C CYS A 89 7.97 -11.28 -14.51
N ILE A 90 7.92 -10.08 -15.08
CA ILE A 90 9.12 -9.43 -15.59
C ILE A 90 10.05 -9.06 -14.41
N LEU A 91 11.35 -9.28 -14.59
CA LEU A 91 12.38 -8.91 -13.61
C LEU A 91 12.67 -7.41 -13.71
N ILE A 92 11.78 -6.61 -13.14
CA ILE A 92 11.93 -5.17 -12.98
C ILE A 92 11.79 -4.81 -11.51
N LEU A 93 12.48 -3.74 -11.12
CA LEU A 93 12.21 -3.07 -9.85
C LEU A 93 11.22 -1.93 -10.11
N LYS A 94 10.05 -1.99 -9.48
CA LYS A 94 9.04 -0.93 -9.50
C LYS A 94 9.12 -0.12 -8.20
N TYR A 95 8.87 1.18 -8.32
CA TYR A 95 8.61 2.07 -7.20
C TYR A 95 7.13 2.43 -7.21
N LEU A 96 6.41 2.09 -6.15
CA LEU A 96 4.98 2.33 -6.02
C LEU A 96 4.79 3.44 -4.98
N ALA A 97 3.98 4.44 -5.31
CA ALA A 97 3.82 5.65 -4.49
C ALA A 97 2.47 5.65 -3.78
N HIS A 98 2.49 5.44 -2.47
CA HIS A 98 1.32 5.49 -1.61
C HIS A 98 1.13 6.90 -1.06
N GLU A 99 -0.03 7.50 -1.33
CA GLU A 99 -0.43 8.76 -0.72
C GLU A 99 -1.40 8.49 0.44
N ALA A 100 -1.20 9.20 1.54
CA ALA A 100 -2.10 9.23 2.68
C ALA A 100 -2.42 10.68 3.06
N SER A 101 -3.70 10.97 3.28
CA SER A 101 -4.18 12.27 3.75
C SER A 101 -4.60 12.13 5.21
N VAL A 102 -3.88 12.83 6.09
CA VAL A 102 -4.10 12.78 7.55
C VAL A 102 -4.65 14.12 8.03
N VAL A 103 -5.70 14.10 8.84
CA VAL A 103 -6.22 15.30 9.51
C VAL A 103 -6.11 15.11 11.01
N PHE A 104 -5.41 16.02 11.68
CA PHE A 104 -5.35 16.08 13.13
C PHE A 104 -6.41 17.04 13.66
N ASP A 105 -7.12 16.63 14.71
CA ASP A 105 -8.23 17.37 15.34
C ASP A 105 -7.79 18.20 16.54
N MET A 106 -6.62 17.92 17.10
CA MET A 106 -6.05 18.60 18.25
C MET A 106 -4.58 18.98 18.03
N PRO A 107 -4.16 20.17 18.49
CA PRO A 107 -2.78 20.58 18.44
C PRO A 107 -1.89 19.75 19.37
N GLY A 108 -0.58 19.86 19.17
CA GLY A 108 0.44 19.20 19.98
C GLY A 108 1.40 18.35 19.16
N THR A 109 2.28 17.64 19.86
CA THR A 109 3.23 16.71 19.23
C THR A 109 2.53 15.39 18.93
N LYS A 110 2.51 14.99 17.66
CA LYS A 110 1.93 13.73 17.19
C LYS A 110 3.01 12.82 16.61
N THR A 111 2.79 11.51 16.68
CA THR A 111 3.66 10.52 16.05
C THR A 111 3.01 9.97 14.79
N LEU A 112 3.70 10.07 13.66
CA LEU A 112 3.36 9.40 12.41
C LEU A 112 4.15 8.09 12.36
N ARG A 113 3.47 6.94 12.34
CA ARG A 113 4.10 5.61 12.26
C ARG A 113 3.77 4.96 10.92
N ILE A 114 4.79 4.54 10.18
CA ILE A 114 4.64 3.84 8.91
C ILE A 114 5.00 2.38 9.14
N GLN A 115 4.03 1.49 8.98
CA GLN A 115 4.20 0.05 9.08
C GLN A 115 4.45 -0.53 7.69
N GLY A 116 5.59 -1.17 7.49
CA GLY A 116 5.97 -1.74 6.21
C GLY A 116 6.67 -3.09 6.35
N ARG A 117 7.10 -3.67 5.23
CA ARG A 117 8.03 -4.80 5.20
C ARG A 117 9.43 -4.35 4.77
N ARG A 118 10.44 -5.06 5.26
CA ARG A 118 11.80 -5.04 4.76
C ARG A 118 12.11 -6.36 4.09
N TRP A 119 12.50 -6.30 2.82
CA TRP A 119 13.10 -7.46 2.15
C TRP A 119 14.61 -7.50 2.45
N HIS A 120 15.08 -8.62 2.98
CA HIS A 120 16.51 -8.89 3.18
C HIS A 120 16.85 -10.33 2.79
N ARG A 121 18.15 -10.68 2.76
CA ARG A 121 18.59 -12.02 2.34
C ARG A 121 17.98 -13.14 3.19
N ASP A 122 17.75 -12.87 4.47
CA ASP A 122 17.31 -13.87 5.44
C ASP A 122 15.79 -13.97 5.57
N GLY A 123 15.03 -13.13 4.84
CA GLY A 123 13.58 -13.21 4.73
C GLY A 123 12.88 -11.86 4.69
N ASP A 124 11.60 -11.88 5.05
CA ASP A 124 10.76 -10.68 5.17
C ASP A 124 10.58 -10.35 6.65
N GLU A 125 10.75 -9.08 6.99
CA GLU A 125 10.55 -8.57 8.36
C GLU A 125 9.54 -7.42 8.33
N LEU A 126 8.64 -7.34 9.31
CA LEU A 126 7.83 -6.13 9.53
C LEU A 126 8.68 -5.06 10.20
N VAL A 127 8.65 -3.85 9.67
CA VAL A 127 9.42 -2.70 10.16
C VAL A 127 8.50 -1.49 10.37
N GLU A 128 8.85 -0.66 11.36
CA GLU A 128 8.18 0.61 11.63
C GLU A 128 9.15 1.78 11.40
N HIS A 129 8.68 2.81 10.71
CA HIS A 129 9.32 4.12 10.67
C HIS A 129 8.46 5.18 11.34
N SER A 130 8.98 5.80 12.39
CA SER A 130 8.28 6.88 13.08
C SER A 130 8.80 8.27 12.64
N ARG A 131 7.92 9.26 12.60
CA ARG A 131 8.23 10.69 12.44
C ARG A 131 7.44 11.50 13.45
N THR A 132 8.04 12.58 13.95
CA THR A 132 7.35 13.52 14.84
C THR A 132 6.76 14.66 14.02
N ILE A 133 5.49 14.96 14.26
CA ILE A 133 4.77 16.07 13.62
C ILE A 133 4.37 17.08 14.70
N ALA A 134 4.72 18.35 14.49
CA ALA A 134 4.22 19.46 15.28
C ALA A 134 2.87 19.94 14.73
N VAL A 135 1.79 19.74 15.46
CA VAL A 135 0.44 20.19 15.07
C VAL A 135 0.12 21.50 15.78
N HIS A 136 -0.22 22.52 15.00
CA HIS A 136 -0.55 23.87 15.48
C HIS A 136 -2.04 24.19 15.32
#